data_AF-A0A5C3NP89-F1
#
_entry.id   AF-A0A5C3NP89-F1
#
_cell.length_a   1.000
_cell.length_b   1.000
_cell.length_c   1.000
_cell.angle_alpha   90.00
_cell.angle_beta   90.00
_cell.angle_gamma   90.00
#
_symmetry.space_group_name_H-M   'P 1'
#
loop_
_entity.id
_entity.type
_entity.pdbx_description
1 polymer ?
#
loop_
_entity_poly.entity_id
_entity_poly.type
_entity_poly.pdbx_seq_one_letter_code
_entity_poly.pdbx_strand_id
1 'polypeptide(L)'
;MERIDEEHDNPIAIESRAQDPNLQQHIAGEFELLRILKQGYRDDAVCRKIVDNPTHHERFRLRDGIVEHLNNRGTWVMCVPESKHGRKRLAQVILEHAHTVMGHLGVKKTNEYVRRWFWW
;
A
#
# COMPACT_ATOMS: atom_id res chain seq x y z
N MET A 1 -25.81 20.07 -44.38
CA MET A 1 -24.83 19.00 -44.61
C MET A 1 -23.47 19.68 -44.69
N GLU A 2 -22.51 19.51 -43.81
CA GLU A 2 -22.29 18.61 -42.67
C GLU A 2 -21.56 19.42 -41.59
N ARG A 3 -22.00 19.29 -40.33
CA ARG A 3 -21.14 19.62 -39.19
C ARG A 3 -20.29 18.38 -38.97
N ILE A 4 -18.97 18.54 -39.01
CA ILE A 4 -18.05 17.50 -38.58
C ILE A 4 -17.64 17.92 -37.17
N ASP A 5 -18.11 17.15 -36.20
CA ASP A 5 -17.87 17.37 -34.78
C ASP A 5 -16.37 17.26 -34.47
N GLU A 6 -15.79 18.32 -33.93
CA GLU A 6 -14.46 18.30 -33.33
C GLU A 6 -14.53 17.53 -32.01
N GLU A 7 -14.24 16.22 -32.08
CA GLU A 7 -13.94 15.40 -30.92
C GLU A 7 -12.64 15.93 -30.29
N HIS A 8 -12.79 16.74 -29.25
CA HIS A 8 -11.69 17.21 -28.41
C HIS A 8 -11.03 15.99 -27.75
N ASP A 9 -9.99 15.48 -28.38
CA ASP A 9 -9.01 14.60 -27.77
C ASP A 9 -8.41 15.34 -26.57
N ASN A 10 -8.88 14.99 -25.38
CA ASN A 10 -8.48 15.59 -24.12
C ASN A 10 -7.10 15.01 -23.75
N PRO A 11 -5.98 15.74 -23.91
CA PRO A 11 -4.64 15.17 -23.78
C PRO A 11 -4.26 14.88 -22.30
N ILE A 12 -5.16 15.11 -21.34
CA ILE A 12 -4.88 15.06 -19.90
C ILE A 12 -5.04 13.64 -19.32
N ALA A 13 -5.18 12.60 -20.14
CA ALA A 13 -5.28 11.22 -19.64
C ALA A 13 -3.92 10.49 -19.51
N ILE A 14 -2.86 10.97 -20.16
CA ILE A 14 -1.63 10.18 -20.33
C ILE A 14 -0.49 10.61 -19.39
N GLU A 15 -0.51 11.84 -18.85
CA GLU A 15 0.59 12.36 -18.01
C GLU A 15 0.40 12.24 -16.49
N SER A 16 -0.70 11.64 -16.01
CA SER A 16 -0.95 11.49 -14.57
C SER A 16 -0.44 10.16 -13.97
N ARG A 17 0.55 9.53 -14.61
CA ARG A 17 1.19 8.29 -14.09
C ARG A 17 2.53 8.52 -13.41
N ALA A 18 3.15 9.70 -13.59
CA ALA A 18 4.53 9.94 -13.19
C ALA A 18 4.70 10.51 -11.77
N GLN A 19 3.62 10.87 -11.07
CA GLN A 19 3.69 11.59 -9.78
C GLN A 19 2.73 11.03 -8.72
N ASP A 20 2.40 9.74 -8.77
CA ASP A 20 1.75 9.10 -7.63
C ASP A 20 2.74 9.14 -6.46
N PRO A 21 2.45 9.87 -5.36
CA PRO A 21 3.40 9.98 -4.26
C PRO A 21 3.74 8.58 -3.77
N ASN A 22 5.03 8.32 -3.50
CA ASN A 22 5.41 7.03 -2.94
C ASN A 22 4.90 6.97 -1.50
N LEU A 23 3.80 6.22 -1.31
CA LEU A 23 3.16 6.10 -0.01
C LEU A 23 4.09 5.42 1.00
N GLN A 24 4.96 4.50 0.55
CA GLN A 24 5.95 3.89 1.44
C GLN A 24 6.95 4.92 1.97
N GLN A 25 7.39 5.88 1.14
CA GLN A 25 8.31 6.94 1.58
C GLN A 25 7.63 7.93 2.54
N HIS A 26 6.35 8.24 2.31
CA HIS A 26 5.58 9.08 3.23
C HIS A 26 5.35 8.38 4.57
N ILE A 27 4.96 7.10 4.53
CA ILE A 27 4.75 6.27 5.73
C ILE A 27 6.07 5.92 6.43
N ALA A 28 7.18 5.81 5.71
CA ALA A 28 8.49 5.59 6.32
C ALA A 28 8.94 6.80 7.17
N GLY A 29 8.46 8.01 6.86
CA GLY A 29 8.58 9.19 7.72
C GLY A 29 7.69 9.13 8.97
N GLU A 30 6.68 8.27 8.98
CA GLU A 30 5.80 8.03 10.12
C GLU A 30 6.35 6.91 11.00
N PHE A 31 7.34 7.26 11.83
CA PHE A 31 7.97 6.36 12.81
C PHE A 31 6.95 5.52 13.62
N GLU A 32 5.79 6.09 13.93
CA GLU A 32 4.73 5.38 14.65
C GLU A 32 4.09 4.26 13.83
N LEU A 33 3.81 4.45 12.54
CA LEU A 33 3.20 3.42 11.71
C LEU A 33 4.16 2.23 11.51
N LEU A 34 5.44 2.50 11.26
CA LEU A 34 6.47 1.45 11.20
C LEU A 34 6.59 0.69 12.52
N ARG A 35 6.54 1.40 13.66
CA ARG A 35 6.58 0.77 14.99
C ARG A 35 5.39 -0.16 15.20
N ILE A 36 4.18 0.27 14.82
CA ILE A 36 2.96 -0.52 14.97
C ILE A 36 2.98 -1.76 14.07
N LEU A 37 3.44 -1.63 12.81
CA LEU A 37 3.63 -2.78 11.90
C LEU A 37 4.52 -3.85 12.55
N LYS A 38 5.70 -3.43 13.04
CA LYS A 38 6.67 -4.32 13.68
C LYS A 38 6.10 -5.02 14.92
N GLN A 39 5.34 -4.30 15.73
CA GLN A 39 4.69 -4.88 16.92
C GLN A 39 3.61 -5.89 16.53
N GLY A 40 2.81 -5.59 15.51
CA GLY A 40 1.71 -6.44 15.06
C GLY A 40 2.15 -7.75 14.41
N TYR A 41 3.38 -7.86 13.90
CA TYR A 41 3.84 -9.08 13.22
C TYR A 41 3.87 -10.32 14.12
N ARG A 42 4.06 -10.16 15.44
CA ARG A 42 4.04 -11.29 16.39
C ARG A 42 2.63 -11.82 16.66
N ASP A 43 1.63 -10.95 16.54
CA ASP A 43 0.23 -11.28 16.84
C ASP A 43 -0.52 -11.78 15.59
N ASP A 44 0.01 -11.50 14.40
CA ASP A 44 -0.53 -11.97 13.11
C ASP A 44 0.03 -13.36 12.74
N ALA A 45 -0.86 -14.32 12.49
CA ALA A 45 -0.47 -15.71 12.27
C ALA A 45 0.39 -15.94 11.02
N VAL A 46 0.24 -15.11 9.98
CA VAL A 46 1.02 -15.21 8.74
C VAL A 46 2.37 -14.55 8.95
N CYS A 47 2.37 -13.30 9.40
CA CYS A 47 3.57 -12.51 9.64
C CYS A 47 4.47 -13.18 10.68
N ARG A 48 3.90 -13.78 11.75
CA ARG A 48 4.67 -14.49 12.77
C ARG A 48 5.48 -15.64 12.18
N LYS A 49 4.88 -16.46 11.31
CA LYS A 49 5.60 -17.58 10.65
C LYS A 49 6.78 -17.06 9.81
N ILE A 50 6.57 -15.94 9.11
CA ILE A 50 7.59 -15.30 8.29
C ILE A 50 8.70 -14.70 9.15
N VAL A 51 8.37 -14.06 10.27
CA VAL A 51 9.37 -13.54 11.21
C VAL A 51 10.17 -14.68 11.83
N ASP A 52 9.52 -15.78 12.21
CA ASP A 52 10.17 -16.93 12.84
C ASP A 52 11.08 -17.69 11.85
N ASN A 53 10.67 -17.82 10.58
CA ASN A 53 11.40 -18.58 9.56
C ASN A 53 11.32 -17.94 8.16
N PRO A 54 11.99 -16.79 7.92
CA PRO A 54 11.83 -16.04 6.67
C PRO A 54 12.26 -16.83 5.43
N THR A 55 13.22 -17.74 5.56
CA THR A 55 13.75 -18.56 4.44
C THR A 55 12.78 -19.65 3.97
N HIS A 56 11.73 -19.99 4.73
CA HIS A 56 10.72 -20.97 4.33
C HIS A 56 9.62 -20.39 3.43
N HIS A 57 9.69 -19.10 3.12
CA HIS A 57 8.64 -18.36 2.44
C HIS A 57 9.24 -17.55 1.28
N GLU A 58 9.45 -18.17 0.12
CA GLU A 58 10.18 -17.57 -1.02
C GLU A 58 9.63 -16.22 -1.50
N ARG A 59 8.32 -16.00 -1.35
CA ARG A 59 7.66 -14.74 -1.73
C ARG A 59 7.62 -13.72 -0.61
N PHE A 60 8.28 -13.99 0.51
CA PHE A 60 8.38 -13.10 1.64
C PHE A 60 9.83 -12.91 2.04
N ARG A 61 10.11 -11.77 2.68
CA ARG A 61 11.40 -11.52 3.29
C ARG A 61 11.24 -10.62 4.50
N LEU A 62 12.16 -10.75 5.44
CA LEU A 62 12.29 -9.84 6.57
C LEU A 62 13.47 -8.89 6.30
N ARG A 63 13.21 -7.59 6.18
CA ARG A 63 14.23 -6.57 5.94
C ARG A 63 14.06 -5.44 6.95
N ASP A 64 15.09 -5.14 7.74
CA ASP A 64 15.05 -4.10 8.79
C ASP A 64 13.88 -4.25 9.77
N GLY A 65 13.48 -5.49 10.05
CA GLY A 65 12.34 -5.83 10.89
C GLY A 65 10.97 -5.64 10.23
N ILE A 66 10.92 -5.31 8.94
CA ILE A 66 9.70 -5.20 8.14
C ILE A 66 9.51 -6.47 7.32
N VAL A 67 8.31 -7.05 7.41
CA VAL A 67 7.93 -8.17 6.54
C VAL A 67 7.50 -7.59 5.20
N GLU A 68 8.15 -8.02 4.13
CA GLU A 68 7.84 -7.63 2.75
C GLU A 68 7.37 -8.85 1.97
N HIS A 69 6.37 -8.67 1.11
CA HIS A 69 5.84 -9.67 0.19
C HIS A 69 6.15 -9.30 -1.26
N LEU A 70 6.56 -10.27 -2.07
CA LEU A 70 6.75 -10.11 -3.51
C LEU A 70 5.40 -10.22 -4.21
N ASN A 71 4.84 -9.09 -4.65
CA ASN A 71 3.56 -9.08 -5.36
C ASN A 71 3.69 -9.68 -6.78
N ASN A 72 2.56 -9.88 -7.46
CA ASN A 72 2.53 -10.46 -8.81
C ASN A 72 3.15 -9.56 -9.89
N ARG A 73 3.49 -8.32 -9.55
CA ARG A 73 4.21 -7.37 -10.43
C ARG A 73 5.72 -7.39 -10.17
N GLY A 74 6.23 -8.34 -9.38
CA GLY A 74 7.65 -8.44 -9.04
C GLY A 74 8.14 -7.33 -8.11
N THR A 75 7.25 -6.64 -7.40
CA THR A 75 7.58 -5.56 -6.47
C THR A 75 7.45 -6.02 -5.03
N TRP A 76 8.44 -5.69 -4.19
CA TRP A 76 8.38 -5.91 -2.75
C TRP A 76 7.48 -4.86 -2.08
N VAL A 77 6.44 -5.33 -1.40
CA VAL A 77 5.44 -4.48 -0.72
C VAL A 77 5.37 -4.83 0.75
N MET A 78 5.04 -3.87 1.62
CA MET A 78 5.01 -4.10 3.06
C MET A 78 3.78 -4.92 3.47
N CYS A 79 3.99 -5.95 4.28
CA CYS A 79 2.88 -6.68 4.90
C CYS A 79 2.26 -5.84 6.02
N VAL A 80 0.93 -5.77 6.02
CA VAL A 80 0.14 -5.15 7.08
C VAL A 80 -0.47 -6.28 7.91
N PRO A 81 -0.04 -6.49 9.17
CA PRO A 81 -0.59 -7.51 10.04
C PRO A 81 -2.05 -7.21 10.39
N GLU A 82 -2.85 -8.25 10.62
CA GLU A 82 -4.21 -8.15 11.15
C GLU A 82 -4.20 -7.75 12.64
N SER A 83 -3.71 -6.54 12.91
CA SER A 83 -3.56 -5.95 14.24
C SER A 83 -4.40 -4.68 14.38
N LYS A 84 -4.60 -4.25 15.62
CA LYS A 84 -5.32 -3.01 15.95
C LYS A 84 -4.35 -1.93 16.40
N HIS A 85 -4.61 -0.70 15.97
CA HIS A 85 -4.06 0.52 16.55
C HIS A 85 -5.17 1.25 17.31
N GLY A 86 -5.13 1.17 18.65
CA GLY A 86 -6.25 1.60 19.49
C GLY A 86 -7.52 0.79 19.18
N ARG A 87 -8.55 1.47 18.68
CA ARG A 87 -9.85 0.84 18.31
C ARG A 87 -9.96 0.45 16.83
N LYS A 88 -9.05 0.91 15.97
CA LYS A 88 -9.11 0.69 14.52
C LYS A 88 -8.17 -0.43 14.08
N ARG A 89 -8.52 -1.13 13.00
CA ARG A 89 -7.60 -2.07 12.33
C ARG A 89 -6.48 -1.29 11.63
N LEU A 90 -5.26 -1.82 11.63
CA LEU A 90 -4.12 -1.12 11.02
C LEU A 90 -4.33 -0.85 9.53
N ALA A 91 -4.88 -1.81 8.79
CA ALA A 91 -5.26 -1.62 7.40
C ALA A 91 -6.25 -0.45 7.20
N GLN A 92 -7.18 -0.23 8.14
CA GLN A 92 -8.09 0.91 8.08
C GLN A 92 -7.34 2.23 8.27
N VAL A 93 -6.39 2.30 9.21
CA VAL A 93 -5.56 3.50 9.42
C VAL A 93 -4.79 3.84 8.14
N ILE A 94 -4.19 2.83 7.47
CA ILE A 94 -3.47 3.01 6.21
C ILE A 94 -4.40 3.49 5.09
N LEU A 95 -5.61 2.92 4.98
CA LEU A 95 -6.60 3.32 3.96
C LEU A 95 -7.10 4.75 4.18
N GLU A 96 -7.39 5.14 5.43
CA GLU A 96 -7.79 6.50 5.78
C GLU A 96 -6.69 7.49 5.45
N HIS A 97 -5.44 7.19 5.82
CA HIS A 97 -4.29 8.04 5.52
C HIS A 97 -4.09 8.19 4.00
N ALA A 98 -4.11 7.08 3.26
CA ALA A 98 -3.98 7.11 1.80
C ALA A 98 -5.11 7.92 1.13
N HIS A 99 -6.34 7.82 1.63
CA HIS A 99 -7.46 8.60 1.13
C HIS A 99 -7.24 10.12 1.31
N THR A 100 -6.70 10.53 2.46
CA THR A 100 -6.35 11.93 2.73
C THR A 100 -5.19 12.40 1.84
N VAL A 101 -4.11 11.62 1.74
CA VAL A 101 -2.92 11.96 0.91
C VAL A 101 -3.28 12.10 -0.56
N MET A 102 -4.17 11.25 -1.06
CA MET A 102 -4.57 11.24 -2.47
C MET A 102 -5.67 12.24 -2.82
N GLY A 103 -6.08 13.12 -1.89
CA GLY A 103 -7.09 14.14 -2.18
C GLY A 103 -8.50 13.58 -2.34
N HIS A 104 -8.88 12.60 -1.52
CA HIS A 104 -10.22 11.99 -1.48
C HIS A 104 -10.64 11.22 -2.74
N LEU A 105 -9.71 10.51 -3.38
CA LEU A 105 -10.07 9.57 -4.44
C LEU A 105 -11.08 8.53 -3.94
N GLY A 106 -12.07 8.20 -4.77
CA GLY A 106 -13.09 7.20 -4.45
C GLY A 106 -12.47 5.86 -3.99
N VAL A 107 -13.21 5.13 -3.16
CA VAL A 107 -12.74 3.92 -2.44
C VAL A 107 -12.00 2.91 -3.34
N LYS A 108 -12.47 2.70 -4.57
CA LYS A 108 -11.85 1.80 -5.53
C LYS A 108 -10.42 2.25 -5.91
N LYS A 109 -10.25 3.51 -6.27
CA LYS A 109 -8.95 4.08 -6.67
C LYS A 109 -7.98 4.11 -5.49
N THR A 110 -8.47 4.45 -4.29
CA THR A 110 -7.67 4.41 -3.06
C THR A 110 -7.17 2.99 -2.76
N ASN A 111 -8.05 1.99 -2.81
CA ASN A 111 -7.65 0.59 -2.61
C ASN A 111 -6.64 0.10 -3.64
N GLU A 112 -6.85 0.42 -4.92
CA GLU A 112 -5.94 0.05 -5.99
C GLU A 112 -4.54 0.65 -5.77
N TYR A 113 -4.49 1.91 -5.36
CA TYR A 113 -3.25 2.61 -5.04
C TYR A 113 -2.53 2.01 -3.82
N VAL A 114 -3.23 1.78 -2.71
CA VAL A 114 -2.62 1.22 -1.49
C VAL A 114 -2.04 -0.17 -1.73
N ARG A 115 -2.72 -1.01 -2.54
CA ARG A 115 -2.24 -2.36 -2.91
C ARG A 115 -0.96 -2.36 -3.75
N ARG A 116 -0.51 -1.21 -4.27
CA ARG A 116 0.81 -1.09 -4.92
C ARG A 116 1.96 -1.12 -3.91
N TRP A 117 1.67 -0.77 -2.65
CA TRP A 117 2.66 -0.54 -1.60
C TRP A 117 2.53 -1.49 -0.42
N PHE A 118 1.33 -2.06 -0.23
CA PHE A 118 0.98 -2.90 0.92
C PHE A 118 0.30 -4.20 0.53
N TRP A 119 0.40 -5.20 1.39
CA TRP A 119 -0.25 -6.50 1.28
C TRP A 119 -0.89 -6.90 2.62
N TRP A 120 -2.14 -7.38 2.56
CA TRP A 120 -2.89 -8.00 3.65
C TRP A 120 -4.03 -8.85 3.07
#